data_AF-A0A3C0Z3R3-F1
#
_entry.id   AF-A0A3C0Z3R3-F1
#
_cell.length_a   1.000
_cell.length_b   1.000
_cell.length_c   1.000
_cell.angle_alpha   90.00
_cell.angle_beta   90.00
_cell.angle_gamma   90.00
#
_symmetry.space_group_name_H-M   'P 1'
#
loop_
_entity.id
_entity.type
_entity.pdbx_description
1 polymer ?
#
loop_
_entity_poly.entity_id
_entity_poly.type
_entity_poly.pdbx_seq_one_letter_code
_entity_poly.pdbx_strand_id
1 'polypeptide(L)' 'TIGQYLRPSKKQTPLAKWYTPGEFDDLRREGEAMGFKDIASGPLVRSSYHAGQQHASATTAMRPKIDA' A
#
# COMPACT_ATOMS: atom_id res chain seq x y z
N THR A 1 1.77 1.80 0.65
CA THR A 1 0.58 1.12 1.21
C THR A 1 -0.65 1.93 0.90
N ILE A 2 -1.81 1.29 0.70
CA ILE A 2 -3.08 1.93 0.35
C ILE A 2 -4.16 1.37 1.29
N GLY A 3 -4.82 2.24 2.05
CA GLY A 3 -5.81 1.82 3.05
C GLY A 3 -7.00 2.77 3.15
N GLN A 4 -8.12 2.28 3.68
CA GLN A 4 -9.33 3.08 3.86
C GLN A 4 -9.11 4.11 4.98
N TYR A 5 -9.43 5.38 4.69
CA TYR A 5 -9.58 6.37 5.73
C TYR A 5 -10.76 6.00 6.63
N LEU A 6 -10.48 5.76 7.91
CA LEU A 6 -11.49 5.62 8.95
C LEU A 6 -11.45 6.87 9.80
N ARG A 7 -12.50 7.69 9.64
CA ARG A 7 -12.65 8.94 10.37
C ARG A 7 -12.69 8.66 11.88
N PRO A 8 -11.76 9.18 12.70
CA PRO A 8 -11.73 8.87 14.13
C PRO A 8 -12.92 9.44 14.91
N SER A 9 -13.37 10.64 14.53
CA SER A 9 -14.51 11.31 15.16
C SER A 9 -15.13 12.35 14.22
N LYS A 10 -16.26 12.94 14.61
CA LYS A 10 -16.92 14.02 13.85
C LYS A 10 -16.11 15.32 13.73
N LYS A 11 -14.94 15.42 14.37
CA LYS A 11 -14.07 16.63 14.31
C LYS A 11 -13.12 16.62 13.11
N GLN A 12 -12.77 15.45 12.57
CA GLN A 12 -11.86 15.35 11.43
C GLN A 12 -12.61 15.44 10.11
N THR A 13 -11.90 15.52 8.99
CA THR A 13 -12.48 15.57 7.64
C THR A 13 -13.52 14.45 7.45
N PRO A 14 -14.71 14.76 6.90
CA PRO A 14 -15.68 13.75 6.53
C PRO A 14 -15.09 12.73 5.56
N LEU A 15 -15.60 11.51 5.61
CA LEU A 15 -15.24 10.52 4.62
C LEU A 15 -15.86 10.91 3.27
N ALA A 16 -15.04 10.95 2.22
CA ALA A 16 -15.50 11.24 0.86
C ALA A 16 -16.04 9.99 0.14
N LYS A 17 -15.41 8.83 0.35
CA LYS A 17 -15.74 7.59 -0.36
C LYS A 17 -15.37 6.35 0.45
N TRP A 18 -16.25 5.34 0.39
CA TRP A 18 -15.92 3.96 0.76
C TRP A 18 -15.47 3.22 -0.49
N TYR A 19 -14.24 2.70 -0.46
CA TYR A 19 -13.73 1.88 -1.55
C TYR A 19 -14.16 0.43 -1.37
N THR A 20 -14.50 -0.21 -2.48
CA THR A 20 -14.77 -1.65 -2.54
C THR A 20 -13.46 -2.44 -2.57
N PRO A 21 -13.47 -3.74 -2.20
CA PRO A 21 -12.30 -4.59 -2.34
C PRO A 21 -11.71 -4.60 -3.76
N GLY A 22 -12.56 -4.60 -4.80
CA GLY A 22 -12.11 -4.58 -6.19
C GLY A 22 -11.36 -3.29 -6.56
N GLU A 23 -11.79 -2.14 -6.06
CA GLU A 23 -11.08 -0.87 -6.30
C GLU A 23 -9.71 -0.84 -5.60
N PHE A 24 -9.56 -1.51 -4.46
CA PHE A 24 -8.22 -1.69 -3.84
C PHE A 24 -7.31 -2.57 -4.70
N ASP A 25 -7.87 -3.58 -5.38
CA ASP A 25 -7.11 -4.41 -6.31
C ASP A 25 -6.69 -3.61 -7.56
N ASP A 26 -7.56 -2.76 -8.07
CA ASP A 26 -7.25 -1.89 -9.21
C ASP A 26 -6.10 -0.92 -8.87
N LEU A 27 -6.18 -0.27 -7.70
CA LEU A 27 -5.12 0.62 -7.19
C LEU A 27 -3.80 -0.11 -6.97
N ARG A 28 -3.85 -1.38 -6.55
CA ARG A 28 -2.65 -2.22 -6.43
C ARG A 28 -2.02 -2.44 -7.80
N ARG A 29 -2.80 -2.85 -8.80
CA ARG A 29 -2.30 -3.08 -10.17
C ARG A 29 -1.71 -1.82 -10.79
N GLU A 30 -2.32 -0.67 -10.54
CA GLU A 30 -1.79 0.62 -11.00
C GLU A 30 -0.43 0.93 -10.37
N GLY A 31 -0.27 0.74 -9.05
CA GLY A 31 1.02 0.92 -8.40
C GLY A 31 2.08 -0.10 -8.87
N GLU A 32 1.68 -1.35 -9.14
CA GLU A 32 2.58 -2.36 -9.72
C GLU A 32 3.06 -1.92 -11.11
N ALA A 33 2.17 -1.36 -11.94
CA ALA A 33 2.50 -0.79 -13.25
C ALA A 33 3.41 0.43 -13.16
N MET A 34 3.33 1.22 -12.08
CA MET A 34 4.26 2.32 -11.79
C MET A 34 5.64 1.83 -11.31
N GLY A 35 5.84 0.52 -11.10
CA GLY A 35 7.11 -0.07 -10.71
C GLY A 35 7.32 -0.20 -9.19
N PHE A 36 6.28 0.03 -8.38
CA PHE A 36 6.35 -0.28 -6.95
C PHE A 36 6.34 -1.79 -6.74
N LYS A 37 7.34 -2.31 -6.01
CA LYS A 37 7.58 -3.75 -5.88
C LYS A 37 6.82 -4.43 -4.74
N ASP A 38 6.39 -3.67 -3.74
CA ASP A 38 5.62 -4.19 -2.62
C ASP A 38 4.51 -3.19 -2.26
N ILE A 39 3.27 -3.64 -2.42
CA ILE A 39 2.08 -2.81 -2.26
C ILE A 39 1.06 -3.59 -1.43
N ALA A 40 0.97 -3.27 -0.14
CA ALA A 40 -0.23 -3.62 0.62
C ALA A 40 -1.36 -2.65 0.25
N SER A 41 -2.47 -3.18 -0.25
CA SER A 41 -3.68 -2.45 -0.62
C SER A 41 -4.90 -3.15 -0.03
N GLY A 42 -5.76 -2.44 0.71
CA GLY A 42 -7.00 -3.00 1.25
C GLY A 42 -7.60 -2.19 2.40
N PRO A 43 -8.86 -2.46 2.80
CA PRO A 43 -9.61 -1.59 3.71
C PRO A 43 -8.92 -1.35 5.06
N LEU A 44 -8.32 -2.41 5.63
CA LEU A 44 -7.69 -2.36 6.95
C LEU A 44 -6.17 -2.17 6.89
N VAL A 45 -5.59 -2.02 5.70
CA VAL A 45 -4.15 -1.78 5.56
C VAL A 45 -3.78 -0.47 6.28
N ARG A 46 -2.66 -0.51 7.01
CA ARG A 46 -2.05 0.64 7.69
C ARG A 46 -0.57 0.69 7.34
N SER A 47 0.07 1.83 7.61
CA SER A 47 1.48 2.04 7.29
C SER A 47 2.42 1.01 7.93
N SER A 48 2.09 0.50 9.12
CA SER A 48 2.87 -0.52 9.82
C SER A 48 2.50 -1.97 9.43
N TYR A 49 1.42 -2.17 8.67
CA TYR A 49 0.95 -3.50 8.31
C TYR A 49 1.96 -4.18 7.38
N HIS A 50 2.60 -5.25 7.88
CA HIS A 50 3.68 -5.99 7.21
C HIS A 50 4.92 -5.12 6.84
N ALA A 51 5.18 -4.04 7.58
CA ALA A 51 6.29 -3.12 7.29
C ALA A 51 7.67 -3.81 7.26
N GLY A 52 7.87 -4.85 8.07
CA GLY A 52 9.12 -5.64 8.05
C GLY A 52 9.32 -6.39 6.73
N GLN A 53 8.25 -6.98 6.18
CA GLN A 53 8.29 -7.65 4.87
C GLN A 53 8.49 -6.63 3.75
N GLN A 54 7.80 -5.50 3.82
CA GLN A 54 7.95 -4.40 2.85
C GLN A 54 9.36 -3.83 2.80
N HIS A 55 9.98 -3.64 3.97
CA HIS A 55 11.37 -3.19 4.05
C HIS A 55 12.33 -4.24 3.46
N ALA A 56 12.11 -5.53 3.72
CA ALA A 56 12.91 -6.61 3.15
C ALA A 56 12.76 -6.69 1.61
N SER A 57 11.54 -6.55 1.09
CA SER A 57 11.27 -6.49 -0.35
C SER A 57 11.97 -5.29 -1.00
N ALA A 58 11.88 -4.10 -0.39
CA ALA A 58 12.50 -2.87 -0.90
C ALA A 58 14.03 -2.94 -0.89
N THR A 59 14.64 -3.48 0.16
CA THR A 59 16.10 -3.62 0.26
C THR A 59 16.65 -4.69 -0.68
N THR A 60 15.96 -5.82 -0.84
CA THR A 60 16.30 -6.85 -1.85
C THR A 60 16.25 -6.27 -3.25
N ALA A 61 15.23 -5.46 -3.53
CA ALA A 61 15.03 -4.77 -4.79
C ALA A 61 16.08 -3.71 -5.15
N MET A 62 16.77 -3.14 -4.15
CA MET A 62 17.79 -2.10 -4.33
C MET A 62 19.21 -2.65 -4.42
N ARG A 63 19.45 -3.94 -4.11
CA ARG A 63 20.77 -4.55 -4.31
C ARG A 63 21.03 -4.66 -5.82
N PRO A 64 22.05 -3.97 -6.36
CA PRO A 64 22.44 -4.20 -7.74
C PRO A 64 22.84 -5.67 -7.88
N LYS A 65 22.41 -6.31 -8.97
CA LYS A 65 23.06 -7.54 -9.44
C LYS A 65 24.48 -7.13 -9.81
N ILE A 66 25.41 -7.33 -8.89
CA ILE A 66 26.83 -7.35 -9.25
C ILE A 66 27.00 -8.73 -9.87
N ASP A 67 26.85 -8.78 -11.19
CA ASP A 67 27.23 -9.95 -11.98
C ASP A 67 28.76 -10.13 -11.79
N ALA A 68 29.15 -11.36 -11.43
CA ALA A 68 30.52 -11.78 -11.19
C ALA A 68 31.33 -11.88 -12.48
#